data_AF-A0A850MQT4-F1
#
_entry.id   AF-A0A850MQT4-F1
#
_cell.length_a   1.000
_cell.length_b   1.000
_cell.length_c   1.000
_cell.angle_alpha   90.00
_cell.angle_beta   90.00
_cell.angle_gamma   90.00
#
_symmetry.space_group_name_H-M   'P 1'
#
loop_
_entity.id
_entity.type
_entity.pdbx_description
1 polymer ?
#
loop_
_entity_poly.entity_id
_entity_poly.type
_entity_poly.pdbx_seq_one_letter_code
_entity_poly.pdbx_strand_id
1 'polypeptide(L)'
;MSRNKVKKIPLKIIFSHVNQILNSQSIGDKRAIQKQSIIEENDENLADNVIQNQVNVIQRLGDDLLADGAYIEAINHFNRAASTFLKNGFTKEASIFSNRSGVLKQLIRNRAEKLGLLEREKNGGNFKNITVLYNQIIGISSELYDFDAVAMYQSELNQLQIKNSERESGKLRLKEIKSKQQFFNERASMKGKKLKSSKAANFYRKIQLQSIRDLELKRKIIEGDAISLESERLFTIAAGHWQSCEELSMQLVQLGNAEENENIAKYRKKKMECQEKRPEKEQVKKS
;
A
#
# COMPACT_ATOMS: atom_id res chain seq x y z
N MET A 1 10.87 -61.93 -12.77
CA MET A 1 10.29 -60.57 -12.82
C MET A 1 9.44 -60.34 -11.58
N SER A 2 9.90 -59.45 -10.69
CA SER A 2 9.22 -59.12 -9.43
C SER A 2 8.09 -58.13 -9.68
N ARG A 3 6.84 -58.50 -9.35
CA ARG A 3 5.69 -57.59 -9.36
C ARG A 3 5.76 -56.69 -8.13
N ASN A 4 5.98 -55.39 -8.34
CA ASN A 4 5.84 -54.37 -7.30
C ASN A 4 4.40 -54.39 -6.76
N LYS A 5 4.20 -55.02 -5.59
CA LYS A 5 2.98 -54.91 -4.81
C LYS A 5 2.92 -53.49 -4.24
N VAL A 6 2.17 -52.60 -4.87
CA VAL A 6 1.75 -51.32 -4.29
C VAL A 6 1.00 -51.67 -3.00
N LYS A 7 1.59 -51.36 -1.84
CA LYS A 7 0.91 -51.55 -0.55
C LYS A 7 -0.32 -50.65 -0.54
N LYS A 8 -1.51 -51.25 -0.62
CA LYS A 8 -2.79 -50.55 -0.43
C LYS A 8 -2.78 -49.88 0.95
N ILE A 9 -2.67 -48.56 0.97
CA ILE A 9 -2.80 -47.78 2.20
C ILE A 9 -4.30 -47.61 2.44
N PRO A 10 -4.86 -48.11 3.54
CA PRO A 10 -6.29 -47.96 3.80
C PRO A 10 -6.62 -46.49 4.05
N LEU A 11 -7.47 -45.90 3.18
CA LEU A 11 -8.00 -44.53 3.24
C LEU A 11 -8.55 -44.14 4.63
N LYS A 12 -8.96 -45.15 5.41
CA LYS A 12 -9.37 -45.06 6.82
C LYS A 12 -8.36 -44.32 7.71
N ILE A 13 -7.05 -44.44 7.46
CA ILE A 13 -6.01 -43.77 8.25
C ILE A 13 -5.98 -42.27 7.94
N ILE A 14 -6.12 -41.90 6.67
CA ILE A 14 -6.07 -40.51 6.17
C ILE A 14 -7.27 -39.71 6.66
N PHE A 15 -8.49 -40.27 6.53
CA PHE A 15 -9.70 -39.64 7.06
C PHE A 15 -9.68 -39.47 8.58
N SER A 16 -9.11 -40.45 9.32
CA SER A 16 -9.01 -40.33 10.77
C SER A 16 -8.08 -39.19 11.21
N HIS A 17 -7.00 -38.94 10.47
CA HIS A 17 -5.98 -37.96 10.84
C HIS A 17 -6.34 -36.53 10.40
N VAL A 18 -7.01 -36.35 9.26
CA VAL A 18 -7.48 -35.04 8.82
C VAL A 18 -8.65 -34.56 9.70
N ASN A 19 -9.56 -35.44 10.11
CA ASN A 19 -10.59 -35.11 11.11
C ASN A 19 -9.99 -34.81 12.50
N GLN A 20 -8.87 -35.44 12.89
CA GLN A 20 -8.14 -35.08 14.12
C GLN A 20 -7.54 -33.67 14.06
N ILE A 21 -7.11 -33.22 12.89
CA ILE A 21 -6.58 -31.86 12.67
C ILE A 21 -7.73 -30.83 12.64
N LEU A 22 -8.87 -31.18 12.01
CA LEU A 22 -10.02 -30.28 11.86
C LEU A 22 -10.86 -30.12 13.15
N ASN A 23 -10.91 -31.11 14.05
CA ASN A 23 -11.83 -31.13 15.21
C ASN A 23 -11.15 -31.19 16.60
N SER A 24 -9.87 -30.82 16.75
CA SER A 24 -9.19 -30.90 18.04
C SER A 24 -9.46 -29.70 18.96
N GLN A 25 -10.40 -29.85 19.91
CA GLN A 25 -10.45 -29.02 21.14
C GLN A 25 -10.72 -29.76 22.48
N SER A 26 -11.14 -31.05 22.55
CA SER A 26 -11.16 -31.82 23.81
C SER A 26 -11.15 -33.37 23.69
N ILE A 27 -10.85 -34.08 24.80
CA ILE A 27 -10.63 -35.55 24.87
C ILE A 27 -11.93 -36.39 24.91
N GLY A 28 -13.07 -35.80 25.29
CA GLY A 28 -14.33 -36.53 25.54
C GLY A 28 -15.01 -37.14 24.29
N ASP A 29 -14.92 -36.46 23.15
CA ASP A 29 -15.59 -36.86 21.90
C ASP A 29 -14.91 -38.04 21.19
N LYS A 30 -13.70 -38.42 21.64
CA LYS A 30 -12.86 -39.47 21.05
C LYS A 30 -13.44 -40.88 21.19
N ARG A 31 -14.42 -41.12 22.07
CA ARG A 31 -14.99 -42.45 22.32
C ARG A 31 -16.30 -42.73 21.58
N ALA A 32 -17.01 -41.71 21.09
CA ALA A 32 -18.28 -41.91 20.39
C ALA A 32 -18.12 -42.34 18.91
N ILE A 33 -17.01 -41.94 18.28
CA ILE A 33 -16.77 -42.11 16.83
C ILE A 33 -16.32 -43.54 16.46
N GLN A 34 -15.97 -44.36 17.45
CA GLN A 34 -15.44 -45.72 17.23
C GLN A 34 -16.51 -46.73 16.75
N LYS A 35 -17.80 -46.38 16.76
CA LYS A 35 -18.93 -47.33 16.60
C LYS A 35 -19.73 -47.25 15.30
N GLN A 36 -19.40 -46.39 14.33
CA GLN A 36 -20.13 -46.31 13.06
C GLN A 36 -19.25 -46.57 11.83
N SER A 37 -18.55 -47.72 11.81
CA SER A 37 -17.83 -48.17 10.61
C SER A 37 -18.37 -49.49 10.08
N ILE A 38 -19.51 -49.43 9.39
CA ILE A 38 -19.91 -50.42 8.39
C ILE A 38 -20.56 -49.61 7.26
N ILE A 39 -19.91 -49.56 6.10
CA ILE A 39 -20.50 -49.56 4.75
C ILE A 39 -19.32 -49.72 3.76
N GLU A 40 -19.55 -50.59 2.78
CA GLU A 40 -18.62 -51.22 1.85
C GLU A 40 -18.23 -50.34 0.65
N GLU A 41 -17.21 -50.82 -0.06
CA GLU A 41 -16.54 -50.30 -1.25
C GLU A 41 -17.48 -49.96 -2.43
N ASN A 42 -17.19 -48.85 -3.13
CA ASN A 42 -17.08 -48.76 -4.60
C ASN A 42 -16.70 -47.33 -5.03
N ASP A 43 -16.12 -47.20 -6.22
CA ASP A 43 -15.68 -45.98 -6.93
C ASP A 43 -14.29 -45.39 -6.59
N GLU A 44 -13.30 -45.73 -7.44
CA GLU A 44 -12.06 -44.96 -7.60
C GLU A 44 -12.34 -43.48 -7.93
N ASN A 45 -13.42 -43.19 -8.66
CA ASN A 45 -13.91 -41.82 -8.91
C ASN A 45 -14.33 -41.09 -7.62
N LEU A 46 -14.82 -41.82 -6.61
CA LEU A 46 -15.19 -41.24 -5.32
C LEU A 46 -13.93 -40.89 -4.52
N ALA A 47 -12.91 -41.76 -4.56
CA ALA A 47 -11.63 -41.50 -3.90
C ALA A 47 -10.91 -40.27 -4.49
N ASP A 48 -10.86 -40.15 -5.82
CA ASP A 48 -10.26 -39.00 -6.50
C ASP A 48 -11.03 -37.70 -6.21
N ASN A 49 -12.36 -37.74 -6.24
CA ASN A 49 -13.20 -36.59 -5.86
C ASN A 49 -12.97 -36.15 -4.41
N VAL A 50 -12.77 -37.10 -3.49
CA VAL A 50 -12.52 -36.76 -2.09
C VAL A 50 -11.12 -36.19 -1.88
N ILE A 51 -10.09 -36.73 -2.56
CA ILE A 51 -8.73 -36.17 -2.55
C ILE A 51 -8.75 -34.75 -3.11
N GLN A 52 -9.42 -34.53 -4.24
CA GLN A 52 -9.54 -33.21 -4.85
C GLN A 52 -10.27 -32.21 -3.94
N ASN A 53 -11.34 -32.64 -3.27
CA ASN A 53 -12.04 -31.81 -2.29
C ASN A 53 -11.13 -31.45 -1.10
N GLN A 54 -10.31 -32.39 -0.61
CA GLN A 54 -9.34 -32.10 0.45
C GLN A 54 -8.27 -31.11 0.00
N VAL A 55 -7.76 -31.26 -1.24
CA VAL A 55 -6.83 -30.29 -1.83
C VAL A 55 -7.45 -28.89 -1.85
N ASN A 56 -8.70 -28.77 -2.30
CA ASN A 56 -9.41 -27.50 -2.39
C ASN A 56 -9.64 -26.86 -1.01
N VAL A 57 -9.98 -27.64 0.02
CA VAL A 57 -10.18 -27.15 1.39
C VAL A 57 -8.87 -26.61 1.97
N ILE A 58 -7.78 -27.36 1.83
CA ILE A 58 -6.44 -26.95 2.30
C ILE A 58 -5.97 -25.69 1.56
N GLN A 59 -6.26 -25.58 0.27
CA GLN A 59 -5.97 -24.37 -0.50
C GLN A 59 -6.74 -23.16 0.03
N ARG A 60 -8.05 -23.28 0.24
CA ARG A 60 -8.87 -22.18 0.80
C ARG A 60 -8.38 -21.73 2.17
N LEU A 61 -8.13 -22.65 3.09
CA LEU A 61 -7.62 -22.32 4.42
C LEU A 61 -6.24 -21.65 4.36
N GLY A 62 -5.37 -22.11 3.45
CA GLY A 62 -4.09 -21.46 3.22
C GLY A 62 -4.24 -20.06 2.65
N ASP A 63 -5.19 -19.84 1.73
CA ASP A 63 -5.46 -18.54 1.13
C ASP A 63 -6.12 -17.56 2.12
N ASP A 64 -6.99 -18.04 3.01
CA ASP A 64 -7.56 -17.25 4.12
C ASP A 64 -6.44 -16.76 5.05
N LEU A 65 -5.49 -17.64 5.41
CA LEU A 65 -4.31 -17.26 6.20
C LEU A 65 -3.41 -16.23 5.49
N LEU A 66 -3.32 -16.29 4.16
CA LEU A 66 -2.57 -15.28 3.39
C LEU A 66 -3.28 -13.92 3.40
N ALA A 67 -4.60 -13.91 3.26
CA ALA A 67 -5.41 -12.70 3.33
C ALA A 67 -5.32 -12.03 4.71
N ASP A 68 -5.21 -12.83 5.79
CA ASP A 68 -5.00 -12.34 7.15
C ASP A 68 -3.54 -11.91 7.45
N GLY A 69 -2.63 -12.01 6.47
CA GLY A 69 -1.21 -11.69 6.63
C GLY A 69 -0.41 -12.72 7.45
N ALA A 70 -1.01 -13.87 7.77
CA ALA A 70 -0.41 -14.96 8.55
C ALA A 70 0.47 -15.88 7.68
N TYR A 71 1.51 -15.29 7.06
CA TYR A 71 2.33 -15.98 6.05
C TYR A 71 3.07 -17.21 6.59
N ILE A 72 3.57 -17.14 7.83
CA ILE A 72 4.32 -18.23 8.45
C ILE A 72 3.38 -19.41 8.72
N GLU A 73 2.18 -19.13 9.19
CA GLU A 73 1.10 -20.06 9.44
C GLU A 73 0.65 -20.72 8.14
N ALA A 74 0.44 -19.94 7.06
CA ALA A 74 0.10 -20.45 5.74
C ALA A 74 1.20 -21.40 5.19
N ILE A 75 2.47 -21.00 5.31
CA ILE A 75 3.62 -21.83 4.91
C ILE A 75 3.66 -23.14 5.71
N ASN A 76 3.46 -23.05 7.02
CA ASN A 76 3.43 -24.23 7.89
C ASN A 76 2.26 -25.16 7.56
N HIS A 77 1.10 -24.59 7.23
CA HIS A 77 -0.08 -25.31 6.78
C HIS A 77 0.22 -26.09 5.49
N PHE A 78 0.77 -25.44 4.47
CA PHE A 78 1.14 -26.10 3.21
C PHE A 78 2.23 -27.16 3.39
N ASN A 79 3.25 -26.92 4.23
CA ASN A 79 4.28 -27.94 4.51
C ASN A 79 3.70 -29.18 5.21
N ARG A 80 2.76 -28.99 6.15
CA ARG A 80 2.06 -30.10 6.81
C ARG A 80 1.19 -30.87 5.83
N ALA A 81 0.47 -30.18 4.94
CA ALA A 81 -0.32 -30.80 3.88
C ALA A 81 0.58 -31.62 2.94
N ALA A 82 1.68 -31.04 2.46
CA ALA A 82 2.64 -31.73 1.59
C ALA A 82 3.20 -33.00 2.23
N SER A 83 3.64 -32.93 3.50
CA SER A 83 4.14 -34.09 4.24
C SER A 83 3.08 -35.18 4.40
N THR A 84 1.82 -34.77 4.64
CA THR A 84 0.71 -35.69 4.82
C THR A 84 0.37 -36.41 3.52
N PHE A 85 0.22 -35.71 2.40
CA PHE A 85 -0.02 -36.35 1.10
C PHE A 85 1.14 -37.26 0.69
N LEU A 86 2.39 -36.84 0.91
CA LEU A 86 3.57 -37.64 0.58
C LEU A 86 3.63 -38.96 1.37
N LYS A 87 3.37 -38.92 2.69
CA LYS A 87 3.33 -40.11 3.57
C LYS A 87 2.26 -41.13 3.13
N ASN A 88 1.23 -40.65 2.45
CA ASN A 88 0.12 -41.47 1.97
C ASN A 88 0.24 -41.86 0.49
N GLY A 89 1.38 -41.57 -0.16
CA GLY A 89 1.65 -41.97 -1.54
C GLY A 89 1.10 -41.02 -2.61
N PHE A 90 0.48 -39.90 -2.21
CA PHE A 90 -0.08 -38.88 -3.10
C PHE A 90 0.99 -37.85 -3.49
N THR A 91 1.89 -38.25 -4.38
CA THR A 91 3.08 -37.45 -4.74
C THR A 91 2.76 -36.20 -5.54
N LYS A 92 1.70 -36.22 -6.37
CA LYS A 92 1.28 -35.07 -7.18
C LYS A 92 0.74 -33.95 -6.30
N GLU A 93 -0.16 -34.30 -5.39
CA GLU A 93 -0.82 -33.40 -4.45
C GLU A 93 0.19 -32.83 -3.45
N ALA A 94 1.12 -33.67 -2.97
CA ALA A 94 2.23 -33.21 -2.14
C ALA A 94 3.10 -32.16 -2.86
N SER A 95 3.37 -32.35 -4.16
CA SER A 95 4.14 -31.41 -4.97
C SER A 95 3.44 -30.05 -5.09
N ILE A 96 2.11 -30.02 -5.25
CA ILE A 96 1.33 -28.77 -5.30
C ILE A 96 1.60 -27.91 -4.06
N PHE A 97 1.46 -28.48 -2.87
CA PHE A 97 1.64 -27.75 -1.61
C PHE A 97 3.11 -27.42 -1.31
N SER A 98 4.03 -28.32 -1.66
CA SER A 98 5.47 -28.06 -1.54
C SER A 98 5.89 -26.87 -2.41
N ASN A 99 5.41 -26.82 -3.66
CA ASN A 99 5.68 -25.72 -4.58
C ASN A 99 5.07 -24.41 -4.07
N ARG A 100 3.81 -24.42 -3.61
CA ARG A 100 3.15 -23.24 -3.03
C ARG A 100 3.94 -22.65 -1.86
N SER A 101 4.36 -23.49 -0.93
CA SER A 101 5.23 -23.11 0.21
C SER A 101 6.56 -22.51 -0.26
N GLY A 102 7.20 -23.11 -1.28
CA GLY A 102 8.44 -22.61 -1.86
C GLY A 102 8.29 -21.23 -2.49
N VAL A 103 7.23 -21.03 -3.29
CA VAL A 103 6.91 -19.74 -3.92
C VAL A 103 6.67 -18.67 -2.87
N LEU A 104 5.86 -18.94 -1.84
CA LEU A 104 5.59 -17.97 -0.77
C LEU A 104 6.85 -17.55 -0.02
N LYS A 105 7.72 -18.51 0.33
CA LYS A 105 9.02 -18.20 0.96
C LYS A 105 9.87 -17.29 0.09
N GLN A 106 9.90 -17.53 -1.22
CA GLN A 106 10.66 -16.71 -2.15
C GLN A 106 10.07 -15.30 -2.27
N LEU A 107 8.75 -15.16 -2.34
CA LEU A 107 8.08 -13.87 -2.39
C LEU A 107 8.35 -13.03 -1.13
N ILE A 108 8.23 -13.63 0.05
CA ILE A 108 8.52 -12.96 1.32
C ILE A 108 9.98 -12.47 1.37
N ARG A 109 10.92 -13.33 0.98
CA ARG A 109 12.34 -12.96 0.92
C ARG A 109 12.59 -11.83 -0.07
N ASN A 110 12.04 -11.92 -1.27
CA ASN A 110 12.16 -10.89 -2.30
C ASN A 110 11.59 -9.56 -1.80
N ARG A 111 10.40 -9.57 -1.16
CA ARG A 111 9.79 -8.36 -0.60
C ARG A 111 10.70 -7.70 0.43
N ALA A 112 11.25 -8.48 1.37
CA ALA A 112 12.16 -7.99 2.39
C ALA A 112 13.45 -7.41 1.79
N GLU A 113 14.02 -8.06 0.78
CA GLU A 113 15.19 -7.55 0.05
C GLU A 113 14.89 -6.20 -0.63
N LYS A 114 13.75 -6.09 -1.33
CA LYS A 114 13.34 -4.85 -2.00
C LYS A 114 13.06 -3.73 -1.03
N LEU A 115 12.45 -4.00 0.13
CA LEU A 115 12.28 -3.02 1.20
C LEU A 115 13.63 -2.54 1.74
N GLY A 116 14.59 -3.45 1.93
CA GLY A 116 15.96 -3.09 2.34
C GLY A 116 16.68 -2.20 1.32
N LEU A 117 16.46 -2.42 0.02
CA LEU A 117 16.98 -1.57 -1.04
C LEU A 117 16.26 -0.21 -1.08
N LEU A 118 14.93 -0.20 -0.91
CA LEU A 118 14.12 1.02 -0.90
C LEU A 118 14.61 1.99 0.18
N GLU A 119 14.89 1.49 1.38
CA GLU A 119 15.36 2.31 2.49
C GLU A 119 16.73 2.95 2.21
N ARG A 120 17.63 2.22 1.53
CA ARG A 120 18.93 2.78 1.10
C ARG A 120 18.75 3.86 0.03
N GLU A 121 17.91 3.61 -0.96
CA GLU A 121 17.66 4.57 -2.06
C GLU A 121 16.90 5.81 -1.58
N LYS A 122 15.99 5.68 -0.59
CA LYS A 122 15.33 6.82 0.07
C LYS A 122 16.35 7.79 0.66
N ASN A 123 17.38 7.27 1.33
CA ASN A 123 18.48 8.07 1.87
C ASN A 123 19.37 8.69 0.79
N GLY A 124 19.56 7.98 -0.34
CA GLY A 124 20.33 8.47 -1.50
C GLY A 124 19.58 9.48 -2.38
N GLY A 125 18.26 9.64 -2.21
CA GLY A 125 17.45 10.60 -2.98
C GLY A 125 17.25 10.23 -4.46
N ASN A 126 17.52 8.99 -4.88
CA ASN A 126 17.35 8.56 -6.26
C ASN A 126 15.89 8.22 -6.56
N PHE A 127 15.12 9.24 -6.93
CA PHE A 127 13.69 9.15 -7.17
C PHE A 127 13.27 8.05 -8.17
N LYS A 128 14.06 7.85 -9.23
CA LYS A 128 13.76 6.84 -10.26
C LYS A 128 13.84 5.43 -9.67
N ASN A 129 14.89 5.14 -8.92
CA ASN A 129 15.07 3.84 -8.26
C ASN A 129 14.00 3.60 -7.19
N ILE A 130 13.68 4.61 -6.38
CA ILE A 130 12.61 4.55 -5.37
C ILE A 130 11.28 4.16 -6.01
N THR A 131 10.91 4.80 -7.13
CA THR A 131 9.67 4.51 -7.87
C THR A 131 9.64 3.07 -8.37
N VAL A 132 10.74 2.59 -8.96
CA VAL A 132 10.85 1.21 -9.46
C VAL A 132 10.71 0.20 -8.31
N LEU A 133 11.33 0.48 -7.17
CA LEU A 133 11.29 -0.39 -5.99
C LEU A 133 9.89 -0.47 -5.38
N TYR A 134 9.17 0.67 -5.26
CA TYR A 134 7.77 0.64 -4.82
C TYR A 134 6.90 -0.21 -5.73
N ASN A 135 7.01 -0.06 -7.06
CA ASN A 135 6.23 -0.86 -8.00
C ASN A 135 6.55 -2.36 -7.87
N GLN A 136 7.82 -2.73 -7.65
CA GLN A 136 8.20 -4.12 -7.40
C GLN A 136 7.61 -4.66 -6.10
N ILE A 137 7.66 -3.87 -5.02
CA ILE A 137 7.10 -4.26 -3.71
C ILE A 137 5.58 -4.40 -3.78
N ILE A 138 4.89 -3.50 -4.49
CA ILE A 138 3.44 -3.58 -4.74
C ILE A 138 3.10 -4.86 -5.50
N GLY A 139 3.85 -5.18 -6.57
CA GLY A 139 3.66 -6.42 -7.32
C GLY A 139 3.79 -7.67 -6.44
N ILE A 140 4.86 -7.74 -5.65
CA ILE A 140 5.07 -8.87 -4.73
C ILE A 140 3.99 -8.94 -3.64
N SER A 141 3.55 -7.78 -3.11
CA SER A 141 2.51 -7.74 -2.07
C SER A 141 1.14 -8.16 -2.61
N SER A 142 0.84 -7.83 -3.87
CA SER A 142 -0.35 -8.32 -4.57
C SER A 142 -0.32 -9.84 -4.74
N GLU A 143 0.82 -10.42 -5.11
CA GLU A 143 1.00 -11.88 -5.20
C GLU A 143 0.88 -12.59 -3.84
N LEU A 144 1.16 -11.87 -2.75
CA LEU A 144 0.96 -12.35 -1.37
C LEU A 144 -0.45 -12.12 -0.83
N TYR A 145 -1.36 -11.52 -1.62
CA TYR A 145 -2.70 -11.10 -1.18
C TYR A 145 -2.70 -10.10 -0.01
N ASP A 146 -1.61 -9.35 0.15
CA ASP A 146 -1.44 -8.32 1.18
C ASP A 146 -1.98 -6.97 0.71
N PHE A 147 -3.31 -6.85 0.64
CA PHE A 147 -3.96 -5.67 0.05
C PHE A 147 -3.78 -4.41 0.91
N ASP A 148 -3.64 -4.55 2.22
CA ASP A 148 -3.34 -3.44 3.13
C ASP A 148 -1.95 -2.86 2.84
N ALA A 149 -0.94 -3.73 2.67
CA ALA A 149 0.39 -3.28 2.28
C ALA A 149 0.40 -2.67 0.88
N VAL A 150 -0.35 -3.24 -0.08
CA VAL A 150 -0.50 -2.65 -1.42
C VAL A 150 -1.03 -1.22 -1.33
N ALA A 151 -2.11 -0.99 -0.59
CA ALA A 151 -2.72 0.33 -0.43
C ALA A 151 -1.75 1.33 0.22
N MET A 152 -1.04 0.89 1.27
CA MET A 152 -0.01 1.69 1.94
C MET A 152 1.10 2.11 0.97
N TYR A 153 1.70 1.16 0.23
CA TYR A 153 2.80 1.45 -0.69
C TYR A 153 2.36 2.30 -1.89
N GLN A 154 1.14 2.12 -2.40
CA GLN A 154 0.58 2.98 -3.45
C GLN A 154 0.40 4.43 -2.96
N SER A 155 -0.12 4.62 -1.74
CA SER A 155 -0.24 5.94 -1.13
C SER A 155 1.13 6.62 -0.98
N GLU A 156 2.14 5.91 -0.47
CA GLU A 156 3.49 6.45 -0.33
C GLU A 156 4.10 6.83 -1.69
N LEU A 157 3.92 5.98 -2.70
CA LEU A 157 4.39 6.26 -4.06
C LEU A 157 3.73 7.50 -4.65
N ASN A 158 2.41 7.66 -4.47
CA ASN A 158 1.66 8.82 -4.94
C ASN A 158 2.15 10.11 -4.27
N GLN A 159 2.33 10.10 -2.95
CA GLN A 159 2.89 11.24 -2.22
C GLN A 159 4.30 11.61 -2.72
N LEU A 160 5.12 10.61 -3.01
CA LEU A 160 6.46 10.80 -3.54
C LEU A 160 6.40 11.45 -4.94
N GLN A 161 5.52 10.98 -5.82
CA GLN A 161 5.31 11.53 -7.16
C GLN A 161 4.82 12.98 -7.14
N ILE A 162 3.90 13.32 -6.24
CA ILE A 162 3.44 14.70 -6.02
C ILE A 162 4.62 15.59 -5.60
N LYS A 163 5.40 15.18 -4.59
CA LYS A 163 6.58 15.95 -4.15
C LYS A 163 7.61 16.15 -5.26
N ASN A 164 7.78 15.18 -6.15
CA ASN A 164 8.72 15.29 -7.27
C ASN A 164 8.20 16.17 -8.41
N SER A 165 6.90 16.12 -8.72
CA SER A 165 6.30 17.03 -9.71
C SER A 165 6.33 18.49 -9.22
N GLU A 166 6.14 18.72 -7.92
CA GLU A 166 6.34 20.04 -7.28
C GLU A 166 7.79 20.51 -7.37
N ARG A 167 8.77 19.63 -7.14
CA ARG A 167 10.19 19.97 -7.31
C ARG A 167 10.54 20.29 -8.76
N GLU A 168 10.10 19.48 -9.72
CA GLU A 168 10.41 19.70 -11.15
C GLU A 168 9.73 20.95 -11.69
N SER A 169 8.47 21.22 -11.31
CA SER A 169 7.80 22.48 -11.65
C SER A 169 8.51 23.69 -11.03
N GLY A 170 9.00 23.58 -9.80
CA GLY A 170 9.87 24.58 -9.17
C GLY A 170 11.18 24.81 -9.93
N LYS A 171 11.87 23.74 -10.37
CA LYS A 171 13.11 23.82 -11.16
C LYS A 171 12.89 24.46 -12.53
N LEU A 172 11.78 24.14 -13.21
CA LEU A 172 11.40 24.75 -14.49
C LEU A 172 11.17 26.26 -14.33
N ARG A 173 10.45 26.67 -13.28
CA ARG A 173 10.27 28.09 -12.94
C ARG A 173 11.62 28.78 -12.68
N LEU A 174 12.52 28.15 -11.94
CA LEU A 174 13.87 28.66 -11.68
C LEU A 174 14.73 28.79 -12.96
N LYS A 175 14.65 27.81 -13.88
CA LYS A 175 15.34 27.87 -15.18
C LYS A 175 14.79 29.00 -16.05
N GLU A 176 13.47 29.18 -16.09
CA GLU A 176 12.85 30.32 -16.79
C GLU A 176 13.27 31.67 -16.21
N ILE A 177 13.33 31.79 -14.88
CA ILE A 177 13.78 33.02 -14.22
C ILE A 177 15.23 33.30 -14.61
N LYS A 178 16.12 32.30 -14.52
CA LYS A 178 17.53 32.44 -14.89
C LYS A 178 17.73 32.77 -16.37
N SER A 179 17.02 32.11 -17.28
CA SER A 179 17.12 32.38 -18.72
C SER A 179 16.61 33.78 -19.08
N LYS A 180 15.49 34.21 -18.47
CA LYS A 180 14.97 35.58 -18.61
C LYS A 180 15.98 36.59 -18.05
N GLN A 181 16.56 36.34 -16.89
CA GLN A 181 17.55 37.22 -16.26
C GLN A 181 18.84 37.32 -17.07
N GLN A 182 19.29 36.23 -17.70
CA GLN A 182 20.45 36.19 -18.59
C GLN A 182 20.20 36.99 -19.88
N PHE A 183 19.03 36.83 -20.51
CA PHE A 183 18.61 37.66 -21.64
C PHE A 183 18.57 39.16 -21.30
N PHE A 184 18.12 39.53 -20.09
CA PHE A 184 18.11 40.93 -19.66
C PHE A 184 19.51 41.47 -19.35
N ASN A 185 20.40 40.67 -18.76
CA ASN A 185 21.79 41.05 -18.52
C ASN A 185 22.55 41.25 -19.84
N GLU A 186 22.35 40.38 -20.83
CA GLU A 186 22.91 40.52 -22.18
C GLU A 186 22.37 41.79 -22.85
N ARG A 187 21.07 42.06 -22.72
CA ARG A 187 20.42 43.26 -23.29
C ARG A 187 20.79 44.57 -22.58
N ALA A 188 21.08 44.52 -21.28
CA ALA A 188 21.60 45.64 -20.49
C ALA A 188 23.08 45.92 -20.84
N SER A 189 23.89 44.87 -21.05
CA SER A 189 25.27 45.02 -21.51
C SER A 189 25.37 45.57 -22.93
N MET A 190 24.44 45.18 -23.81
CA MET A 190 24.33 45.70 -25.18
C MET A 190 23.75 47.12 -25.25
N LYS A 191 23.18 47.64 -24.16
CA LYS A 191 22.63 48.99 -24.09
C LYS A 191 23.09 49.70 -22.83
N GLY A 192 24.29 50.27 -22.90
CA GLY A 192 24.69 51.46 -22.11
C GLY A 192 23.82 52.70 -22.37
N LYS A 193 22.53 52.53 -22.68
CA LYS A 193 21.55 53.61 -22.91
C LYS A 193 20.25 53.24 -22.22
N LYS A 194 19.98 53.95 -21.11
CA LYS A 194 18.71 54.11 -20.39
C LYS A 194 17.51 53.56 -21.16
N LEU A 195 17.17 52.27 -20.97
CA LEU A 195 15.91 51.73 -21.47
C LEU A 195 14.80 52.05 -20.47
N LYS A 196 13.90 52.91 -20.93
CA LYS A 196 12.68 53.41 -20.29
C LYS A 196 12.02 52.37 -19.36
N SER A 197 12.01 52.71 -18.07
CA SER A 197 11.57 51.93 -16.90
C SER A 197 10.13 51.40 -16.95
N SER A 198 9.25 51.89 -17.83
CA SER A 198 7.82 51.55 -17.81
C SER A 198 7.46 50.19 -18.42
N LYS A 199 8.18 49.73 -19.46
CA LYS A 199 7.89 48.41 -20.09
C LYS A 199 8.34 47.24 -19.22
N ALA A 200 9.46 47.39 -18.50
CA ALA A 200 9.94 46.40 -17.54
C ALA A 200 9.00 46.29 -16.34
N ALA A 201 8.57 47.42 -15.76
CA ALA A 201 7.62 47.46 -14.66
C ALA A 201 6.28 46.77 -15.01
N ASN A 202 5.74 47.03 -16.21
CA ASN A 202 4.51 46.37 -16.68
C ASN A 202 4.68 44.85 -16.88
N PHE A 203 5.86 44.39 -17.28
CA PHE A 203 6.14 42.96 -17.43
C PHE A 203 6.27 42.26 -16.07
N TYR A 204 7.01 42.84 -15.12
CA TYR A 204 7.10 42.31 -13.75
C TYR A 204 5.74 42.26 -13.06
N ARG A 205 4.90 43.30 -13.27
CA ARG A 205 3.52 43.32 -12.76
C ARG A 205 2.69 42.17 -13.33
N LYS A 206 2.83 41.84 -14.63
CA LYS A 206 2.13 40.68 -15.23
C LYS A 206 2.57 39.34 -14.63
N ILE A 207 3.86 39.14 -14.40
CA ILE A 207 4.37 37.91 -13.77
C ILE A 207 3.88 37.79 -12.33
N GLN A 208 3.93 38.88 -11.57
CA GLN A 208 3.46 38.93 -10.18
C GLN A 208 1.96 38.60 -10.10
N LEU A 209 1.14 39.18 -11.00
CA LEU A 209 -0.29 38.87 -11.08
C LEU A 209 -0.57 37.41 -11.44
N GLN A 210 0.23 36.80 -12.31
CA GLN A 210 0.08 35.37 -12.61
C GLN A 210 0.45 34.50 -11.40
N SER A 211 1.53 34.84 -10.69
CA SER A 211 1.92 34.12 -9.47
C SER A 211 0.85 34.20 -8.38
N ILE A 212 0.19 35.35 -8.24
CA ILE A 212 -0.93 35.54 -7.31
C ILE A 212 -2.08 34.58 -7.69
N ARG A 213 -2.49 34.56 -8.97
CA ARG A 213 -3.57 33.66 -9.43
C ARG A 213 -3.27 32.18 -9.23
N ASP A 214 -2.04 31.75 -9.50
CA ASP A 214 -1.63 30.36 -9.31
C ASP A 214 -1.71 29.95 -7.83
N LEU A 215 -1.27 30.83 -6.93
CA LEU A 215 -1.31 30.58 -5.49
C LEU A 215 -2.73 30.61 -4.94
N GLU A 216 -3.59 31.52 -5.42
CA GLU A 216 -5.02 31.55 -5.09
C GLU A 216 -5.73 30.26 -5.52
N LEU A 217 -5.44 29.76 -6.72
CA LEU A 217 -6.03 28.52 -7.21
C LEU A 217 -5.62 27.34 -6.32
N LYS A 218 -4.32 27.21 -6.01
CA LYS A 218 -3.82 26.16 -5.12
C LYS A 218 -4.46 26.25 -3.73
N ARG A 219 -4.56 27.46 -3.17
CA ARG A 219 -5.19 27.70 -1.87
C ARG A 219 -6.64 27.24 -1.87
N LYS A 220 -7.42 27.56 -2.91
CA LYS A 220 -8.83 27.17 -3.03
C LYS A 220 -9.01 25.65 -3.14
N ILE A 221 -8.14 24.95 -3.85
CA ILE A 221 -8.19 23.48 -3.95
C ILE A 221 -7.96 22.88 -2.56
N ILE A 222 -6.88 23.29 -1.87
CA ILE A 222 -6.56 22.79 -0.54
C ILE A 222 -7.64 23.14 0.49
N GLU A 223 -8.25 24.34 0.39
CA GLU A 223 -9.39 24.72 1.23
C GLU A 223 -10.60 23.80 1.00
N GLY A 224 -10.88 23.43 -0.26
CA GLY A 224 -11.91 22.43 -0.59
C GLY A 224 -11.64 21.08 0.04
N ASP A 225 -10.40 20.57 -0.09
CA ASP A 225 -9.98 19.30 0.50
C ASP A 225 -10.09 19.33 2.04
N ALA A 226 -9.67 20.44 2.67
CA ALA A 226 -9.77 20.61 4.12
C ALA A 226 -11.22 20.55 4.61
N ILE A 227 -12.16 21.17 3.88
CA ILE A 227 -13.60 21.13 4.20
C ILE A 227 -14.13 19.70 4.07
N SER A 228 -13.74 18.96 3.02
CA SER A 228 -14.13 17.55 2.85
C SER A 228 -13.64 16.70 4.02
N LEU A 229 -12.35 16.82 4.37
CA LEU A 229 -11.73 16.09 5.47
C LEU A 229 -12.35 16.42 6.84
N GLU A 230 -12.72 17.69 7.07
CA GLU A 230 -13.50 18.08 8.27
C GLU A 230 -14.84 17.34 8.33
N SER A 231 -15.55 17.25 7.20
CA SER A 231 -16.84 16.58 7.12
C SER A 231 -16.74 15.06 7.36
N GLU A 232 -15.63 14.47 6.92
CA GLU A 232 -15.27 13.06 7.14
C GLU A 232 -14.68 12.79 8.53
N ARG A 233 -14.60 13.83 9.39
CA ARG A 233 -14.02 13.76 10.75
C ARG A 233 -12.53 13.38 10.78
N LEU A 234 -11.81 13.56 9.68
CA LEU A 234 -10.36 13.36 9.57
C LEU A 234 -9.60 14.60 10.06
N PHE A 235 -9.89 15.04 11.28
CA PHE A 235 -9.50 16.36 11.81
C PHE A 235 -7.99 16.60 11.84
N THR A 236 -7.17 15.57 12.10
CA THR A 236 -5.70 15.71 12.07
C THR A 236 -5.19 16.05 10.68
N ILE A 237 -5.74 15.41 9.65
CA ILE A 237 -5.35 15.66 8.25
C ILE A 237 -5.89 17.03 7.81
N ALA A 238 -7.15 17.33 8.15
CA ALA A 238 -7.77 18.62 7.89
C ALA A 238 -6.97 19.79 8.51
N ALA A 239 -6.47 19.65 9.74
CA ALA A 239 -5.61 20.64 10.39
C ALA A 239 -4.32 20.91 9.60
N GLY A 240 -3.72 19.86 9.02
CA GLY A 240 -2.56 19.99 8.13
C GLY A 240 -2.89 20.80 6.87
N HIS A 241 -4.04 20.55 6.25
CA HIS A 241 -4.48 21.32 5.09
C HIS A 241 -4.78 22.79 5.44
N TRP A 242 -5.40 23.06 6.59
CA TRP A 242 -5.63 24.45 7.05
C TRP A 242 -4.32 25.20 7.30
N GLN A 243 -3.29 24.53 7.80
CA GLN A 243 -1.96 25.13 7.91
C GLN A 243 -1.39 25.48 6.53
N SER A 244 -1.52 24.60 5.53
CA SER A 244 -1.09 24.91 4.16
C SER A 244 -1.86 26.08 3.54
N CYS A 245 -3.17 26.21 3.83
CA CYS A 245 -3.95 27.40 3.44
C CYS A 245 -3.42 28.68 4.09
N GLU A 246 -3.10 28.65 5.40
CA GLU A 246 -2.49 29.79 6.11
C GLU A 246 -1.16 30.21 5.47
N GLU A 247 -0.28 29.25 5.18
CA GLU A 247 1.03 29.48 4.56
C GLU A 247 0.90 30.09 3.15
N LEU A 248 -0.05 29.62 2.36
CA LEU A 248 -0.32 30.18 1.02
C LEU A 248 -0.90 31.59 1.09
N SER A 249 -1.80 31.88 2.03
CA SER A 249 -2.30 33.25 2.25
C SER A 249 -1.20 34.20 2.70
N MET A 250 -0.26 33.76 3.54
CA MET A 250 0.92 34.57 3.90
C MET A 250 1.79 34.91 2.67
N GLN A 251 2.03 33.95 1.77
CA GLN A 251 2.76 34.18 0.53
C GLN A 251 2.01 35.17 -0.40
N LEU A 252 0.69 35.07 -0.48
CA LEU A 252 -0.15 36.00 -1.25
C LEU A 252 -0.07 37.43 -0.71
N VAL A 253 -0.07 37.61 0.62
CA VAL A 253 0.13 38.93 1.26
C VAL A 253 1.51 39.49 0.92
N GLN A 254 2.57 38.69 0.97
CA GLN A 254 3.93 39.11 0.58
C GLN A 254 4.03 39.54 -0.89
N LEU A 255 3.17 38.97 -1.76
CA LEU A 255 3.06 39.36 -3.16
C LEU A 255 2.15 40.57 -3.39
N GLY A 256 1.60 41.16 -2.34
CA GLY A 256 0.78 42.38 -2.40
C GLY A 256 -0.72 42.15 -2.48
N ASN A 257 -1.21 40.92 -2.29
CA ASN A 257 -2.65 40.67 -2.13
C ASN A 257 -3.05 40.84 -0.65
N ALA A 258 -3.33 42.09 -0.25
CA ALA A 258 -3.63 42.44 1.13
C ALA A 258 -4.96 41.87 1.66
N GLU A 259 -5.89 41.49 0.77
CA GLU A 259 -7.19 40.90 1.12
C GLU A 259 -7.01 39.52 1.79
N GLU A 260 -5.90 38.83 1.53
CA GLU A 260 -5.58 37.52 2.12
C GLU A 260 -5.21 37.60 3.62
N ASN A 261 -5.04 38.79 4.20
CA ASN A 261 -4.82 38.94 5.64
C ASN A 261 -5.99 38.42 6.48
N GLU A 262 -7.22 38.59 6.00
CA GLU A 262 -8.42 38.08 6.68
C GLU A 262 -8.45 36.53 6.66
N ASN A 263 -7.98 35.95 5.55
CA ASN A 263 -7.91 34.51 5.39
C ASN A 263 -6.86 33.85 6.30
N ILE A 264 -5.73 34.51 6.57
CA ILE A 264 -4.72 34.01 7.52
C ILE A 264 -5.35 33.78 8.89
N ALA A 265 -6.09 34.78 9.41
CA ALA A 265 -6.75 34.68 10.70
C ALA A 265 -7.83 33.58 10.70
N LYS A 266 -8.62 33.50 9.62
CA LYS A 266 -9.63 32.45 9.41
C LYS A 266 -9.01 31.05 9.46
N TYR A 267 -7.93 30.80 8.72
CA TYR A 267 -7.30 29.47 8.65
C TYR A 267 -6.59 29.09 9.92
N ARG A 268 -5.95 30.05 10.60
CA ARG A 268 -5.38 29.82 11.92
C ARG A 268 -6.44 29.37 12.91
N LYS A 269 -7.62 29.99 12.90
CA LYS A 269 -8.76 29.60 13.74
C LYS A 269 -9.22 28.17 13.41
N LYS A 270 -9.46 27.86 12.13
CA LYS A 270 -9.90 26.52 11.70
C LYS A 270 -8.90 25.41 12.02
N LYS A 271 -7.61 25.68 11.86
CA LYS A 271 -6.53 24.79 12.27
C LYS A 271 -6.64 24.43 13.75
N MET A 272 -6.79 25.43 14.62
CA MET A 272 -6.94 25.23 16.06
C MET A 272 -8.20 24.42 16.38
N GLU A 273 -9.35 24.76 15.77
CA GLU A 273 -10.61 24.02 15.95
C GLU A 273 -10.49 22.53 15.59
N CYS A 274 -9.77 22.21 14.51
CA CYS A 274 -9.48 20.81 14.13
C CYS A 274 -8.55 20.10 15.11
N GLN A 275 -7.54 20.80 15.65
CA GLN A 275 -6.59 20.23 16.61
C GLN A 275 -7.22 19.98 17.99
N GLU A 276 -8.20 20.81 18.38
CA GLU A 276 -8.94 20.67 19.63
C GLU A 276 -9.98 19.54 19.58
N LYS A 277 -10.52 19.25 18.38
CA LYS A 277 -11.36 18.07 18.11
C LYS A 277 -10.51 16.80 18.07
N ARG A 278 -10.06 16.34 19.24
CA ARG A 278 -9.47 15.01 19.39
C ARG A 278 -10.44 13.94 18.87
N PRO A 279 -9.97 12.88 18.21
CA PRO A 279 -10.80 11.70 18.00
C PRO A 279 -11.27 11.23 19.38
N GLU A 280 -12.58 11.14 19.59
CA GLU A 280 -13.11 10.34 20.69
C GLU A 280 -12.45 8.98 20.54
N LYS A 281 -11.65 8.58 21.54
CA LYS A 281 -11.20 7.20 21.65
C LYS A 281 -12.45 6.36 21.44
N GLU A 282 -12.48 5.54 20.39
CA GLU A 282 -13.48 4.49 20.24
C GLU A 282 -13.57 3.81 21.60
N GLN A 283 -14.67 4.09 22.30
CA GLN A 283 -15.08 3.25 23.39
C GLN A 283 -15.34 1.91 22.73
N VAL A 284 -14.35 1.03 22.83
CA VAL A 284 -14.52 -0.41 22.65
C VAL A 284 -15.66 -0.79 23.58
N LYS A 285 -16.89 -0.75 23.05
CA LYS A 285 -18.04 -1.40 23.65
C LYS A 285 -17.74 -2.88 23.55
N LYS A 286 -17.09 -3.42 24.59
CA LYS A 286 -17.29 -4.81 24.96
C LYS A 286 -18.75 -4.91 25.41
N SER A 287 -19.59 -5.41 24.52
CA SER A 287 -20.86 -6.04 24.84
C SER A 287 -20.71 -7.51 24.49
#